data_AF-A0A371H0Q7-F1
#
_entry.id   AF-A0A371H0Q7-F1
#
_cell.length_a   1.000
_cell.length_b   1.000
_cell.length_c   1.000
_cell.angle_alpha   90.00
_cell.angle_beta   90.00
_cell.angle_gamma   90.00
#
_symmetry.space_group_name_H-M   'P 1'
#
loop_
_entity.id
_entity.type
_entity.pdbx_description
1 polymer ?
#
loop_
_entity_poly.entity_id
_entity_poly.type
_entity_poly.pdbx_seq_one_letter_code
_entity_poly.pdbx_strand_id
1 'polypeptide(L)'
;MNDQETITDYFTRIRILINSMKAYSEKYLDEQIIDKDYSEKYLDEQIIDKVLRTLTPQFDHIALEIKESKDLGMIKMEVLQKSFKAHEQQLNGRWLEQERKRKVERWKKWRSCDSSHGQDHCHTEHDEGESSNKRKSNPTQYKMRKE
;
A
#
# COMPACT_ATOMS: atom_id res chain seq x y z
N MET A 1 -1.12 -12.25 -1.45
CA MET A 1 -1.10 -10.85 -1.89
C MET A 1 0.35 -10.44 -1.97
N ASN A 2 0.74 -9.67 -2.99
CA ASN A 2 2.11 -9.15 -3.07
C ASN A 2 2.26 -7.90 -2.18
N ASP A 3 3.47 -7.59 -1.72
CA ASP A 3 3.73 -6.46 -0.81
C ASP A 3 3.48 -5.08 -1.47
N GLN A 4 3.55 -5.03 -2.79
CA GLN A 4 3.29 -3.81 -3.59
C GLN A 4 1.87 -3.77 -4.19
N GLU A 5 1.11 -4.87 -4.10
CA GLU A 5 -0.24 -4.95 -4.66
C GLU A 5 -1.20 -4.20 -3.72
N THR A 6 -2.10 -3.37 -4.27
CA THR A 6 -3.12 -2.71 -3.45
C THR A 6 -4.23 -3.71 -3.09
N ILE A 7 -4.98 -3.43 -2.01
CA ILE A 7 -6.16 -4.23 -1.66
C ILE A 7 -7.15 -4.27 -2.84
N THR A 8 -7.32 -3.18 -3.57
CA THR A 8 -8.26 -3.15 -4.70
C THR A 8 -7.82 -4.08 -5.83
N ASP A 9 -6.54 -4.07 -6.17
CA ASP A 9 -6.00 -4.92 -7.25
C ASP A 9 -6.07 -6.40 -6.86
N TYR A 10 -5.70 -6.72 -5.61
CA TYR A 10 -5.77 -8.07 -5.08
C TYR A 10 -7.21 -8.63 -5.13
N PHE A 11 -8.19 -7.89 -4.62
CA PHE A 11 -9.60 -8.34 -4.64
C PHE A 11 -10.15 -8.44 -6.08
N THR A 12 -9.69 -7.59 -7.00
CA THR A 12 -10.04 -7.68 -8.42
C THR A 12 -9.52 -8.97 -9.03
N ARG A 13 -8.26 -9.33 -8.76
CA ARG A 13 -7.67 -10.59 -9.22
C ARG A 13 -8.38 -11.82 -8.65
N ILE A 14 -8.73 -11.77 -7.36
CA ILE A 14 -9.54 -12.83 -6.73
C ILE A 14 -10.91 -12.94 -7.40
N ARG A 15 -11.61 -11.82 -7.67
CA ARG A 15 -12.90 -11.81 -8.38
C ARG A 15 -12.81 -12.46 -9.75
N ILE A 16 -11.76 -12.16 -10.52
CA ILE A 16 -11.51 -12.78 -11.83
C ILE A 16 -11.31 -14.29 -11.68
N LEU A 17 -10.50 -14.72 -10.71
CA LEU A 17 -10.26 -16.14 -10.45
C LEU A 17 -11.56 -16.89 -10.09
N ILE A 18 -12.38 -16.32 -9.21
CA ILE A 18 -13.67 -16.89 -8.81
C ILE A 18 -14.59 -17.02 -10.02
N ASN A 19 -14.71 -15.96 -10.82
CA ASN A 19 -15.55 -15.97 -12.01
C ASN A 19 -15.10 -17.05 -13.00
N SER A 20 -13.79 -17.19 -13.21
CA SER A 20 -13.24 -18.28 -14.04
C SER A 20 -13.61 -19.65 -13.46
N MET A 21 -13.41 -19.87 -12.16
CA MET A 21 -13.76 -21.14 -11.51
C MET A 21 -15.25 -21.46 -11.63
N LYS A 22 -16.12 -20.47 -11.42
CA LYS A 22 -17.58 -20.61 -11.57
C LYS A 22 -17.95 -20.97 -13.01
N ALA A 23 -17.38 -20.28 -14.00
CA ALA A 23 -17.61 -20.57 -15.42
C ALA A 23 -17.14 -21.97 -15.82
N TYR A 24 -16.01 -22.45 -15.28
CA TYR A 24 -15.60 -23.84 -15.48
C TYR A 24 -16.59 -24.81 -14.82
N SER A 25 -17.02 -24.57 -13.58
CA SER A 25 -17.96 -25.46 -12.89
C SER A 25 -19.33 -25.54 -13.58
N GLU A 26 -19.87 -24.42 -14.08
CA GLU A 26 -21.14 -24.35 -14.79
C GLU A 26 -21.09 -25.06 -16.15
N LYS A 27 -19.91 -25.13 -16.78
CA LYS A 27 -19.70 -25.84 -18.04
C LYS A 27 -19.65 -27.37 -17.90
N TYR A 28 -19.33 -27.88 -16.70
CA TYR A 28 -19.15 -29.32 -16.44
C TYR A 28 -20.13 -29.91 -15.43
N LEU A 29 -20.97 -29.09 -14.80
CA LEU A 29 -22.04 -29.49 -13.89
C LEU A 29 -23.39 -29.05 -14.47
N ASP A 30 -23.84 -29.71 -15.53
CA ASP A 30 -25.27 -29.86 -15.75
C ASP A 30 -25.79 -30.83 -14.67
N GLU A 31 -26.82 -30.41 -13.95
CA GLU A 31 -27.71 -31.27 -13.18
C GLU A 31 -27.06 -32.23 -12.16
N GLN A 32 -26.70 -31.71 -10.98
CA GLN A 32 -26.95 -32.49 -9.76
C GLN A 32 -27.45 -31.58 -8.65
N ILE A 33 -28.64 -31.92 -8.15
CA ILE A 33 -29.43 -31.18 -7.15
C ILE A 33 -28.66 -31.19 -5.83
N ILE A 34 -27.73 -30.25 -5.69
CA ILE A 34 -27.30 -29.69 -4.43
C ILE A 34 -27.89 -28.29 -4.44
N ASP A 35 -28.54 -27.91 -3.35
CA ASP A 35 -29.17 -26.60 -3.20
C ASP A 35 -28.16 -25.52 -3.64
N LYS A 36 -28.40 -24.87 -4.79
CA LYS A 36 -27.41 -24.03 -5.50
C LYS A 36 -26.88 -22.93 -4.57
N ASP A 37 -27.77 -22.42 -3.72
CA ASP A 37 -27.48 -21.43 -2.69
C ASP A 37 -26.49 -21.97 -1.62
N TYR A 38 -26.62 -23.24 -1.21
CA TYR A 38 -25.71 -23.84 -0.24
C TYR A 38 -24.31 -24.08 -0.83
N SER A 39 -24.23 -24.56 -2.07
CA SER A 39 -22.96 -24.76 -2.77
C SER A 39 -22.23 -23.42 -3.01
N GLU A 40 -22.97 -22.39 -3.40
CA GLU A 40 -22.42 -21.04 -3.61
C GLU A 40 -21.94 -20.41 -2.29
N LYS A 41 -22.70 -20.54 -1.20
CA LYS A 41 -22.30 -20.08 0.14
C LYS A 41 -21.04 -20.78 0.65
N TYR A 42 -20.95 -22.09 0.50
CA TYR A 42 -19.77 -22.86 0.91
C TYR A 42 -18.52 -22.42 0.14
N LEU A 43 -18.67 -22.16 -1.17
CA LEU A 43 -17.57 -21.64 -1.98
C LEU A 43 -17.14 -20.25 -1.50
N ASP A 44 -18.08 -19.35 -1.21
CA ASP A 44 -17.79 -18.01 -0.72
C ASP A 44 -17.06 -18.03 0.65
N GLU A 45 -17.49 -18.88 1.58
CA GLU A 45 -16.83 -19.07 2.88
C GLU A 45 -15.36 -19.49 2.71
N GLN A 46 -15.11 -20.50 1.86
CA GLN A 46 -13.76 -21.01 1.59
C GLN A 46 -12.87 -19.97 0.90
N ILE A 47 -13.44 -19.17 0.00
CA ILE A 47 -12.71 -18.07 -0.63
C ILE A 47 -12.35 -17.01 0.42
N ILE A 48 -13.27 -16.67 1.31
CA ILE A 48 -13.03 -15.67 2.36
C ILE A 48 -11.93 -16.12 3.31
N ASP A 49 -11.95 -17.38 3.77
CA ASP A 49 -10.86 -17.92 4.60
C ASP A 49 -9.51 -17.87 3.86
N LYS A 50 -9.48 -18.22 2.57
CA LYS A 50 -8.25 -18.11 1.75
C LYS A 50 -7.78 -16.67 1.59
N VAL A 51 -8.70 -15.72 1.40
CA VAL A 51 -8.36 -14.30 1.34
C VAL A 51 -7.70 -13.88 2.65
N LEU A 52 -8.36 -14.15 3.79
CA LEU A 52 -7.84 -13.81 5.11
C LEU A 52 -6.46 -14.42 5.41
N ARG A 53 -6.17 -15.62 4.91
CA ARG A 53 -4.85 -16.28 5.06
C ARG A 53 -3.76 -15.77 4.12
N THR A 54 -4.12 -15.20 2.98
CA THR A 54 -3.15 -14.83 1.92
C THR A 54 -2.94 -13.33 1.79
N LEU A 55 -3.60 -12.52 2.63
CA LEU A 55 -3.28 -11.11 2.78
C LEU A 55 -1.85 -10.91 3.31
N THR A 56 -1.31 -9.72 3.10
CA THR A 56 0.03 -9.38 3.60
C THR A 56 0.00 -9.15 5.12
N PRO A 57 1.11 -9.39 5.84
CA PRO A 57 1.15 -9.36 7.31
C PRO A 57 0.67 -8.05 7.96
N GLN A 58 0.73 -6.93 7.23
CA GLN A 58 0.19 -5.64 7.66
C GLN A 58 -1.32 -5.65 7.96
N PHE A 59 -2.04 -6.68 7.51
CA PHE A 59 -3.47 -6.87 7.73
C PHE A 59 -3.80 -7.98 8.74
N ASP A 60 -2.81 -8.66 9.32
CA ASP A 60 -3.00 -9.84 10.18
C ASP A 60 -3.92 -9.55 11.37
N HIS A 61 -3.76 -8.39 12.01
CA HIS A 61 -4.61 -8.00 13.14
C HIS A 61 -6.09 -7.96 12.76
N ILE A 62 -6.43 -7.31 11.64
CA ILE A 62 -7.81 -7.20 11.18
C ILE A 62 -8.32 -8.53 10.64
N ALA A 63 -7.47 -9.29 9.95
CA ALA A 63 -7.84 -10.61 9.46
C ALA A 63 -8.18 -11.56 10.62
N LEU A 64 -7.40 -11.52 11.69
CA LEU A 64 -7.66 -12.27 12.92
C LEU A 64 -8.96 -11.83 13.60
N GLU A 65 -9.15 -10.52 13.80
CA GLU A 65 -10.36 -9.98 14.42
C GLU A 65 -11.63 -10.37 13.65
N ILE A 66 -11.59 -10.31 12.30
CA ILE A 66 -12.70 -10.76 11.46
C ILE A 66 -12.95 -12.25 11.63
N LYS A 67 -11.89 -13.06 11.68
CA LYS A 67 -11.98 -14.52 11.83
C LYS A 67 -12.54 -14.93 13.20
N GLU A 68 -12.25 -14.16 14.24
CA GLU A 68 -12.75 -14.43 15.60
C GLU A 68 -14.15 -13.88 15.85
N SER A 69 -14.51 -12.75 15.22
CA SER A 69 -15.76 -12.03 15.51
C SER A 69 -16.96 -12.43 14.66
N LYS A 70 -16.77 -13.11 13.52
CA LYS A 70 -17.83 -13.35 12.53
C LYS A 70 -17.77 -14.75 11.94
N ASP A 71 -18.95 -15.28 11.65
CA ASP A 71 -19.11 -16.43 10.78
C ASP A 71 -18.72 -16.05 9.35
N LEU A 72 -17.72 -16.73 8.79
CA LEU A 72 -17.18 -16.45 7.47
C LEU A 72 -18.22 -16.68 6.36
N GLY A 73 -19.16 -17.61 6.55
CA GLY A 73 -20.24 -17.89 5.60
C GLY A 73 -21.29 -16.77 5.52
N MET A 74 -21.32 -15.88 6.51
CA MET A 74 -22.21 -14.71 6.54
C MET A 74 -21.56 -13.44 5.97
N ILE A 75 -20.24 -13.43 5.78
CA ILE A 75 -19.53 -12.27 5.27
C ILE A 75 -19.68 -12.20 3.76
N LYS A 76 -20.16 -11.06 3.26
CA LYS A 76 -20.11 -10.78 1.81
C LYS A 76 -18.72 -10.28 1.42
N MET A 77 -18.23 -10.75 0.28
CA MET A 77 -16.95 -10.33 -0.31
C MET A 77 -16.80 -8.80 -0.39
N GLU A 78 -17.88 -8.09 -0.74
CA GLU A 78 -17.91 -6.63 -0.86
C GLU A 78 -17.66 -5.93 0.48
N VAL A 79 -18.20 -6.48 1.57
CA VAL A 79 -18.02 -5.95 2.93
C VAL A 79 -16.59 -6.19 3.39
N LEU A 80 -16.04 -7.36 3.06
CA LEU A 80 -14.64 -7.71 3.34
C LEU A 80 -13.69 -6.74 2.64
N GLN A 81 -13.88 -6.51 1.33
CA GLN A 81 -13.07 -5.58 0.55
C GLN A 81 -13.14 -4.15 1.10
N LYS A 82 -14.34 -3.66 1.45
CA LYS A 82 -14.50 -2.33 2.05
C LYS A 82 -13.75 -2.19 3.38
N SER A 83 -13.78 -3.22 4.22
CA SER A 83 -13.11 -3.24 5.53
C SER A 83 -11.60 -3.13 5.37
N PHE A 84 -10.99 -3.96 4.51
CA PHE A 84 -9.56 -3.90 4.26
C PHE A 84 -9.12 -2.61 3.56
N LYS A 85 -9.93 -2.08 2.62
CA LYS A 85 -9.65 -0.81 1.95
C LYS A 85 -9.64 0.36 2.94
N ALA A 86 -10.58 0.39 3.88
CA ALA A 86 -10.60 1.42 4.92
C ALA A 86 -9.34 1.36 5.80
N HIS A 87 -8.86 0.16 6.12
CA HIS A 87 -7.63 -0.01 6.88
C HIS A 87 -6.38 0.43 6.11
N GLU A 88 -6.28 0.07 4.83
CA GLU A 88 -5.20 0.52 3.93
C GLU A 88 -5.12 2.06 3.89
N GLN A 89 -6.28 2.73 3.76
CA GLN A 89 -6.35 4.19 3.80
C GLN A 89 -5.88 4.78 5.15
N GLN A 90 -6.23 4.13 6.26
CA GLN A 90 -5.81 4.57 7.59
C GLN A 90 -4.30 4.43 7.79
N LEU A 91 -3.70 3.33 7.32
CA LEU A 91 -2.25 3.12 7.35
C LEU A 91 -1.53 4.20 6.54
N ASN A 92 -1.99 4.46 5.31
CA ASN A 92 -1.42 5.49 4.44
C ASN A 92 -1.55 6.89 5.05
N GLY A 93 -2.70 7.22 5.65
CA GLY A 93 -2.90 8.49 6.34
C GLY A 93 -1.96 8.68 7.54
N ARG A 94 -1.78 7.63 8.36
CA ARG A 94 -0.82 7.65 9.47
C ARG A 94 0.62 7.84 9.01
N TRP A 95 1.01 7.16 7.93
CA TRP A 95 2.35 7.29 7.35
C TRP A 95 2.61 8.71 6.83
N LEU A 96 1.64 9.30 6.11
CA LEU A 96 1.76 10.65 5.57
C LEU A 96 1.90 11.71 6.68
N GLU A 97 1.13 11.58 7.76
CA GLU A 97 1.23 12.51 8.90
C GLU A 97 2.57 12.37 9.63
N GLN A 98 3.09 11.16 9.79
CA GLN A 98 4.42 10.94 10.35
C GLN A 98 5.52 11.57 9.49
N GLU A 99 5.46 11.39 8.17
CA GLU A 99 6.43 11.98 7.25
C GLU A 99 6.38 13.52 7.29
N ARG A 100 5.18 14.09 7.37
CA ARG A 100 5.00 15.54 7.54
C ARG A 100 5.65 16.04 8.84
N LYS A 101 5.45 15.34 9.96
CA LYS A 101 6.09 15.66 11.24
C LYS A 101 7.62 15.61 11.13
N ARG A 102 8.17 14.55 10.53
CA ARG A 102 9.63 14.41 10.31
C ARG A 102 10.19 15.55 9.47
N LYS A 103 9.48 15.99 8.41
CA LYS A 103 9.88 17.14 7.59
C LYS A 103 9.86 18.44 8.38
N VAL A 104 8.84 18.67 9.20
CA VAL A 104 8.73 19.87 10.06
C VAL A 104 9.84 19.89 11.11
N GLU A 105 10.11 18.77 11.78
CA GLU A 105 11.22 18.64 12.74
C GLU A 105 12.57 18.88 12.08
N ARG A 106 12.80 18.30 10.91
CA ARG A 106 14.00 18.53 10.12
C ARG A 106 14.15 20.02 9.80
N TRP A 107 13.10 20.67 9.31
CA TRP A 107 13.12 22.11 9.01
C TRP A 107 13.38 22.97 10.25
N LYS A 108 12.75 22.65 11.40
CA LYS A 108 13.02 23.34 12.67
C LYS A 108 14.48 23.20 13.08
N LYS A 109 15.08 22.01 12.95
CA LYS A 109 16.50 21.77 13.22
C LYS A 109 17.39 22.61 12.31
N TRP A 110 17.15 22.62 11.00
CA TRP A 110 17.88 23.47 10.05
C TRP A 110 17.79 24.95 10.41
N ARG A 111 16.59 25.45 10.72
CA ARG A 111 16.36 26.85 11.12
C ARG A 111 17.10 27.21 12.42
N SER A 112 17.16 26.27 13.36
CA SER A 112 17.90 26.47 14.61
C SER A 112 19.40 26.59 14.37
N CYS A 113 19.96 25.82 13.42
CA CYS A 113 21.38 25.90 13.05
C CYS A 113 21.71 27.18 12.26
N ASP A 114 20.77 27.67 11.45
CA ASP A 114 20.89 28.94 10.71
C ASP A 114 20.88 30.15 11.65
N SER A 115 20.00 30.14 12.67
CA SER A 115 19.92 31.20 13.67
C SER A 115 21.16 31.31 14.59
N SER A 116 21.99 30.27 14.64
CA SER A 116 23.27 30.27 15.36
C SER A 116 24.46 30.73 14.51
N HIS A 117 24.28 31.07 13.23
CA HIS A 117 25.32 31.69 12.39
C HIS A 117 25.23 33.24 12.40
N GLY A 118 25.03 33.80 13.59
CA GLY A 118 25.26 35.22 13.85
C GLY A 118 26.68 35.43 14.34
N GLN A 119 27.57 35.80 13.41
CA GLN A 119 28.95 36.26 13.63
C GLN A 119 29.85 35.35 14.48
N ASP A 120 30.66 34.52 13.81
CA ASP A 120 32.05 34.31 14.22
C ASP A 120 32.91 34.09 12.97
N HIS A 121 33.97 34.89 12.87
CA HIS A 121 34.99 34.78 11.84
C HIS A 121 35.70 33.44 11.99
N CYS A 122 35.37 32.46 11.14
CA CYS A 122 36.17 31.26 11.02
C CYS A 122 37.34 31.56 10.08
N HIS A 123 38.56 31.64 10.63
CA HIS A 123 39.77 31.47 9.84
C HIS A 123 39.71 30.09 9.17
N THR A 124 39.55 30.08 7.85
CA THR A 124 39.82 28.88 7.05
C THR A 124 41.33 28.73 7.00
N GLU A 125 41.90 27.89 7.87
CA GLU A 125 43.25 27.39 7.67
C GLU A 125 43.25 26.50 6.41
N HIS A 126 44.13 26.89 5.50
CA HIS A 126 44.61 26.05 4.42
C HIS A 126 45.19 24.78 5.02
N ASP A 127 44.73 23.62 4.58
CA ASP A 127 45.60 22.45 4.50
C ASP A 127 45.41 21.78 3.15
N GLU A 128 46.52 21.68 2.44
CA GLU A 128 46.61 21.18 1.07
C GLU A 128 46.45 19.65 1.06
N GLY A 129 45.62 19.16 0.14
CA GLY A 129 45.42 17.74 -0.09
C GLY A 129 44.67 17.52 -1.39
N GLU A 130 45.43 17.38 -2.47
CA GLU A 130 44.99 17.20 -3.85
C GLU A 130 44.00 16.04 -4.05
N SER A 131 42.95 16.26 -4.86
CA SER A 131 42.85 15.63 -6.19
C SER A 131 41.46 15.80 -6.82
N SER A 132 41.42 16.68 -7.82
CA SER A 132 40.75 16.53 -9.12
C SER A 132 39.39 15.82 -9.22
N ASN A 133 38.32 16.61 -9.46
CA ASN A 133 37.52 16.44 -10.67
C ASN A 133 36.67 17.68 -11.00
N LYS A 134 37.16 18.48 -11.96
CA LYS A 134 36.36 19.46 -12.71
C LYS A 134 35.44 18.69 -13.66
N ARG A 135 34.12 18.88 -13.58
CA ARG A 135 33.30 19.29 -14.74
C ARG A 135 32.12 20.12 -14.26
N LYS A 136 32.17 21.41 -14.60
CA LYS A 136 31.08 22.37 -14.54
C LYS A 136 30.12 22.06 -15.70
N SER A 137 28.82 22.05 -15.43
CA SER A 137 27.80 22.35 -16.45
C SER A 137 26.61 22.99 -15.73
N ASN A 138 26.44 24.29 -16.00
CA ASN A 138 25.36 25.13 -15.48
C ASN A 138 24.00 24.77 -16.12
N PRO A 139 22.87 25.17 -15.49
CA PRO A 139 21.52 24.79 -15.88
C PRO A 139 20.99 25.72 -16.98
N THR A 140 20.47 25.14 -18.06
CA THR A 140 19.80 25.93 -19.11
C THR A 140 18.28 25.76 -19.03
N GLN A 141 17.68 26.81 -18.50
CA GLN A 141 16.37 27.42 -18.75
C GLN A 141 15.35 26.72 -19.68
N TYR A 142 14.11 26.70 -19.19
CA TYR A 142 12.86 26.59 -19.94
C TYR A 142 12.79 27.54 -21.15
N LYS A 143 12.36 27.02 -22.31
CA LYS A 143 11.63 27.78 -23.34
C LYS A 143 10.51 26.92 -23.92
N MET A 144 9.26 27.39 -23.77
CA MET A 144 8.13 26.99 -24.61
C MET A 144 8.31 27.54 -26.03
N ARG A 145 7.88 26.80 -27.07
CA ARG A 145 6.97 27.27 -28.15
C ARG A 145 6.83 26.21 -29.27
N LYS A 146 5.55 25.97 -29.62
CA LYS A 146 4.89 25.61 -30.91
C LYS A 146 5.82 25.33 -32.09
N GLU A 147 5.57 24.28 -32.89
CA GLU A 147 4.41 24.08 -33.79
C GLU A 147 4.06 22.62 -33.99
#